data_AF-A0A6S6UFW0-F1
#
_entry.id   AF-A0A6S6UFW0-F1
#
_cell.length_a   1.000
_cell.length_b   1.000
_cell.length_c   1.000
_cell.angle_alpha   90.00
_cell.angle_beta   90.00
_cell.angle_gamma   90.00
#
_symmetry.space_group_name_H-M   'P 1'
#
loop_
_entity.id
_entity.type
_entity.pdbx_description
1 polymer ?
#
loop_
_entity_poly.entity_id
_entity_poly.type
_entity_poly.pdbx_seq_one_letter_code
_entity_poly.pdbx_strand_id
1 'polypeptide(L)'
;MPAWNEYKQGAKERGSLALELFVVESTPAKAPEDVKENLPAHLAYQQTLEIAGTLAFAGPLSDLTGELMQGTGMIVYRAGSMDEARAMADADPMHQSGARTYTLRKWLINEGSFSLNVGLSTKRVGFS
;
A
#
# COMPACT_ATOMS: atom_id res chain seq x y z
N MET A 1 -2.71 21.85 -14.58
CA MET A 1 -2.66 20.40 -14.29
C MET A 1 -4.05 19.83 -14.55
N PRO A 2 -4.20 18.72 -15.30
CA PRO A 2 -5.51 18.11 -15.54
C PRO A 2 -6.12 17.58 -14.23
N ALA A 3 -7.45 17.47 -14.15
CA ALA A 3 -8.08 16.83 -13.02
C ALA A 3 -7.72 15.34 -12.98
N TRP A 4 -7.64 14.73 -11.79
CA TRP A 4 -7.20 13.32 -11.66
C TRP A 4 -8.03 12.34 -12.50
N ASN A 5 -9.35 12.50 -12.50
CA ASN A 5 -10.24 11.63 -13.26
C ASN A 5 -10.10 11.82 -14.78
N GLU A 6 -9.86 13.05 -15.24
CA GLU A 6 -9.56 13.35 -16.65
C GLU A 6 -8.22 12.71 -17.05
N TYR A 7 -7.20 12.84 -16.20
CA TYR A 7 -5.90 12.23 -16.44
C TYR A 7 -5.98 10.71 -16.53
N LYS A 8 -6.72 10.07 -15.60
CA LYS A 8 -6.99 8.63 -15.61
C LYS A 8 -7.73 8.19 -16.88
N GLN A 9 -8.73 8.95 -17.32
CA GLN A 9 -9.44 8.66 -18.56
C GLN A 9 -8.47 8.71 -19.75
N GLY A 10 -7.69 9.79 -19.88
CA GLY A 10 -6.68 9.90 -20.92
C GLY A 10 -5.62 8.80 -20.85
N ALA A 11 -5.39 8.18 -19.68
CA ALA A 11 -4.50 7.03 -19.51
C ALA A 11 -5.05 5.76 -20.13
N LYS A 12 -6.34 5.52 -19.95
CA LYS A 12 -7.02 4.39 -20.60
C LYS A 12 -7.06 4.55 -22.11
N GLU A 13 -7.36 5.76 -22.59
CA GLU A 13 -7.50 6.04 -24.03
C GLU A 13 -6.19 5.84 -24.81
N ARG A 14 -5.04 6.09 -24.19
CA ARG A 14 -3.71 5.83 -24.78
C ARG A 14 -3.21 4.39 -24.60
N GLY A 15 -4.01 3.51 -23.99
CA GLY A 15 -3.70 2.08 -23.85
C GLY A 15 -2.92 1.69 -22.58
N SER A 16 -2.75 2.58 -21.60
CA SER A 16 -2.16 2.23 -20.29
C SER A 16 -3.12 1.36 -19.46
N LEU A 17 -2.59 0.58 -18.51
CA LEU A 17 -3.41 -0.20 -17.57
C LEU A 17 -4.36 0.70 -16.77
N ALA A 18 -3.87 1.84 -16.32
CA ALA A 18 -4.62 2.82 -15.52
C ALA A 18 -5.34 2.20 -14.30
N LEU A 19 -4.66 1.28 -13.62
CA LEU A 19 -5.14 0.68 -12.37
C LEU A 19 -4.96 1.70 -11.24
N GLU A 20 -6.08 2.17 -10.70
CA GLU A 20 -6.09 3.12 -9.59
C GLU A 20 -6.03 2.38 -8.24
N LEU A 21 -4.97 2.62 -7.48
CA LEU A 21 -4.80 2.18 -6.09
C LEU A 21 -4.57 3.39 -5.18
N PHE A 22 -4.49 3.15 -3.87
CA PHE A 22 -4.28 4.19 -2.88
C PHE A 22 -2.97 3.92 -2.15
N VAL A 23 -2.02 4.85 -2.21
CA VAL A 23 -0.69 4.71 -1.61
C VAL A 23 -0.64 5.56 -0.34
N VAL A 24 -0.22 4.91 0.74
CA VAL A 24 0.07 5.50 2.04
C VAL A 24 1.57 5.42 2.27
N GLU A 25 2.18 6.58 2.49
CA GLU A 25 3.53 6.68 3.03
C GLU A 25 3.41 6.98 4.52
N SER A 26 3.86 6.04 5.35
CA SER A 26 3.71 6.04 6.81
C SER A 26 5.08 6.27 7.45
N THR A 27 5.20 7.31 8.28
CA THR A 27 6.47 7.77 8.88
C THR A 27 6.35 7.78 10.40
N PRO A 28 7.40 7.37 11.15
CA PRO A 28 7.41 7.48 12.60
C PRO A 28 7.18 8.92 13.07
N ALA A 29 6.32 9.07 14.08
CA ALA A 29 6.01 10.37 14.71
C ALA A 29 6.32 10.39 16.21
N LYS A 30 6.61 9.23 16.80
CA LYS A 30 7.03 9.07 18.19
C LYS A 30 8.32 8.25 18.30
N ALA A 31 8.71 7.90 19.52
CA ALA A 31 9.92 7.13 19.78
C ALA A 31 9.81 5.71 19.19
N PRO A 32 10.95 5.05 18.88
CA PRO A 32 10.95 3.68 18.36
C PRO A 32 10.18 2.68 19.25
N GLU A 33 10.15 2.91 20.55
CA GLU A 33 9.45 2.09 21.54
C GLU A 33 7.94 2.11 21.30
N ASP A 34 7.34 3.27 21.03
CA ASP A 34 5.92 3.41 20.71
C ASP A 34 5.55 2.65 19.42
N VAL A 35 6.42 2.73 18.40
CA VAL A 35 6.23 2.00 17.14
C VAL A 35 6.33 0.50 17.39
N LYS A 36 7.28 0.05 18.21
CA LYS A 36 7.49 -1.35 18.55
C LYS A 36 6.33 -1.93 19.37
N GLU A 37 5.77 -1.15 20.28
CA GLU A 37 4.61 -1.55 21.10
C GLU A 37 3.37 -1.83 20.21
N ASN A 38 3.16 -1.00 19.18
CA ASN A 38 2.01 -1.15 18.27
C ASN A 38 2.24 -2.17 17.14
N LEU A 39 3.46 -2.67 16.97
CA LEU A 39 3.83 -3.53 15.84
C LEU A 39 3.00 -4.83 15.74
N PRO A 40 2.75 -5.59 16.82
CA PRO A 40 1.94 -6.81 16.71
C PRO A 40 0.51 -6.54 16.23
N ALA A 41 -0.12 -5.49 16.76
CA ALA A 41 -1.48 -5.11 16.37
C ALA A 41 -1.54 -4.60 14.92
N HIS A 42 -0.54 -3.81 14.51
CA HIS A 42 -0.38 -3.37 13.13
C HIS A 42 -0.29 -4.54 12.14
N LEU A 43 0.55 -5.54 12.43
CA LEU A 43 0.71 -6.71 11.57
C LEU A 43 -0.57 -7.56 11.48
N ALA A 44 -1.29 -7.72 12.60
CA ALA A 44 -2.58 -8.42 12.61
C ALA A 44 -3.65 -7.68 11.79
N TYR A 45 -3.65 -6.35 11.86
CA TYR A 45 -4.53 -5.51 11.05
C TYR A 45 -4.22 -5.63 9.55
N GLN A 46 -2.94 -5.52 9.17
CA GLN A 46 -2.50 -5.70 7.78
C GLN A 46 -2.89 -7.07 7.24
N GLN A 47 -2.71 -8.14 8.03
CA GLN A 47 -3.12 -9.49 7.65
C GLN A 47 -4.65 -9.59 7.45
N THR A 48 -5.44 -8.90 8.27
CA THR A 48 -6.90 -8.86 8.11
C THR A 48 -7.29 -8.21 6.78
N LEU A 49 -6.64 -7.10 6.42
CA LEU A 49 -6.88 -6.42 5.13
C LEU A 49 -6.37 -7.25 3.94
N GLU A 50 -5.27 -7.99 4.10
CA GLU A 50 -4.75 -8.90 3.08
C GLU A 50 -5.75 -10.03 2.78
N ILE A 51 -6.27 -10.69 3.82
CA ILE A 51 -7.29 -11.74 3.69
C ILE A 51 -8.57 -11.18 3.06
N ALA A 52 -8.98 -9.95 3.41
CA ALA A 52 -10.12 -9.28 2.82
C ALA A 52 -9.88 -8.82 1.36
N GLY A 53 -8.64 -8.87 0.87
CA GLY A 53 -8.26 -8.41 -0.47
C GLY A 53 -8.16 -6.89 -0.61
N THR A 54 -8.38 -6.13 0.46
CA THR A 54 -8.31 -4.65 0.45
C THR A 54 -6.88 -4.13 0.62
N LEU A 55 -5.95 -4.94 1.13
CA LEU A 55 -4.52 -4.65 1.06
C LEU A 55 -3.91 -5.16 -0.25
N ALA A 56 -3.29 -4.28 -1.03
CA ALA A 56 -2.54 -4.63 -2.23
C ALA A 56 -1.10 -4.99 -1.93
N PHE A 57 -0.38 -4.14 -1.20
CA PHE A 57 1.01 -4.33 -0.82
C PHE A 57 1.28 -3.60 0.49
N ALA A 58 2.19 -4.11 1.32
CA ALA A 58 2.70 -3.39 2.48
C ALA A 58 4.15 -3.77 2.75
N GLY A 59 4.94 -2.82 3.24
CA GLY A 59 6.31 -3.10 3.64
C GLY A 59 7.07 -1.85 4.10
N PRO A 60 8.25 -2.05 4.68
CA PRO A 60 9.11 -0.93 5.07
C PRO A 60 9.82 -0.30 3.86
N LEU A 61 10.22 0.95 4.00
CA LEU A 61 11.08 1.68 3.06
C LEU A 61 12.45 1.91 3.71
N SER A 62 13.50 1.79 2.90
CA SER A 62 14.82 2.29 3.26
C SER A 62 14.82 3.82 3.27
N ASP A 63 15.90 4.40 3.76
CA ASP A 63 16.25 5.79 3.47
C ASP A 63 16.58 6.00 1.98
N LEU A 64 16.87 7.25 1.61
CA LEU A 64 17.19 7.63 0.23
C LEU A 64 18.53 7.06 -0.27
N THR A 65 19.41 6.64 0.64
CA THR A 65 20.66 5.96 0.27
C THR A 65 20.43 4.49 -0.06
N GLY A 66 19.37 3.89 0.49
CA GLY A 66 19.08 2.46 0.35
C GLY A 66 19.69 1.59 1.44
N GLU A 67 20.49 2.16 2.35
CA GLU A 67 21.30 1.40 3.31
C GLU A 67 20.64 1.28 4.69
N LEU A 68 19.77 2.22 5.07
CA LEU A 68 19.26 2.32 6.44
C LEU A 68 17.74 2.15 6.52
N MET A 69 17.29 1.43 7.53
CA MET A 69 15.88 1.36 7.92
C MET A 69 15.52 2.56 8.80
N GLN A 70 14.72 3.49 8.29
CA GLN A 70 14.27 4.68 9.04
C GLN A 70 12.87 4.53 9.65
N GLY A 71 12.29 3.34 9.57
CA GLY A 71 10.95 3.08 10.07
C GLY A 71 9.85 3.70 9.20
N THR A 72 10.17 4.27 8.04
CA THR A 72 9.17 4.62 7.03
C THR A 72 8.61 3.34 6.40
N GLY A 73 7.34 3.34 6.02
CA GLY A 73 6.71 2.23 5.32
C GLY A 73 5.80 2.71 4.20
N MET A 74 5.56 1.82 3.25
CA MET A 74 4.56 2.00 2.20
C MET A 74 3.45 0.98 2.40
N ILE A 75 2.21 1.45 2.31
CA ILE A 75 1.01 0.62 2.33
C ILE A 75 0.17 1.00 1.10
N VAL A 76 -0.30 0.01 0.36
CA VAL A 76 -1.09 0.21 -0.85
C VAL A 76 -2.43 -0.48 -0.68
N TYR A 77 -3.52 0.28 -0.74
CA TYR A 77 -4.89 -0.22 -0.59
C TYR A 77 -5.63 -0.31 -1.92
N ARG A 78 -6.58 -1.25 -1.96
CA ARG A 78 -7.71 -1.27 -2.90
C ARG A 78 -8.91 -0.67 -2.16
N ALA A 79 -9.44 0.44 -2.68
CA ALA A 79 -10.57 1.15 -2.11
C ALA A 79 -11.46 1.72 -3.24
N GLY A 80 -12.71 2.02 -2.96
CA GLY A 80 -13.63 2.71 -3.88
C GLY A 80 -13.48 4.24 -3.85
N SER A 81 -12.90 4.81 -2.80
CA SER A 81 -12.78 6.27 -2.64
C SER A 81 -11.60 6.70 -1.77
N MET A 82 -11.28 8.00 -1.78
CA MET A 82 -10.31 8.59 -0.86
C MET A 82 -10.73 8.45 0.61
N ASP A 83 -12.03 8.54 0.89
CA ASP A 83 -12.56 8.47 2.25
C ASP A 83 -12.48 7.04 2.79
N GLU A 84 -12.75 6.04 1.96
CA GLU A 84 -12.60 4.63 2.32
C GLU A 84 -11.12 4.28 2.56
N ALA A 85 -10.22 4.73 1.68
CA ALA A 85 -8.78 4.56 1.88
C ALA A 85 -8.28 5.28 3.15
N ARG A 86 -8.84 6.46 3.46
CA ARG A 86 -8.54 7.19 4.70
C ARG A 86 -8.99 6.41 5.92
N ALA A 87 -10.22 5.90 5.92
CA ALA A 87 -10.75 5.10 7.01
C ALA A 87 -9.89 3.86 7.29
N MET A 88 -9.40 3.19 6.22
CA MET A 88 -8.45 2.08 6.36
C MET A 88 -7.11 2.50 6.96
N ALA A 89 -6.56 3.65 6.53
CA ALA A 89 -5.31 4.17 7.08
C ALA A 89 -5.47 4.59 8.55
N ASP A 90 -6.55 5.28 8.90
CA ASP A 90 -6.83 5.77 10.26
C ASP A 90 -7.06 4.63 11.27
N ALA A 91 -7.59 3.49 10.79
CA ALA A 91 -7.84 2.31 11.62
C ALA A 91 -6.58 1.46 11.87
N ASP A 92 -5.45 1.77 11.22
CA ASP A 92 -4.17 1.12 11.54
C ASP A 92 -3.73 1.46 12.97
N PRO A 93 -3.41 0.48 13.84
CA PRO A 93 -2.98 0.74 15.21
C PRO A 93 -1.82 1.72 15.36
N MET A 94 -0.86 1.74 14.42
CA MET A 94 0.24 2.71 14.46
C MET A 94 -0.21 4.14 14.14
N HIS A 95 -1.23 4.31 13.30
CA HIS A 95 -1.79 5.63 12.99
C HIS A 95 -2.77 6.08 14.08
N GLN A 96 -3.63 5.18 14.57
CA GLN A 96 -4.61 5.47 15.61
C GLN A 96 -3.94 5.89 16.93
N SER A 97 -2.84 5.24 17.31
CA SER A 97 -2.05 5.62 18.50
C SER A 97 -1.20 6.88 18.29
N GLY A 98 -1.07 7.35 17.05
CA GLY A 98 -0.16 8.41 16.65
C GLY A 98 1.32 8.02 16.73
N ALA A 99 1.66 6.74 16.87
CA ALA A 99 3.05 6.27 16.80
C ALA A 99 3.66 6.57 15.41
N ARG A 100 2.82 6.57 14.38
CA ARG A 100 3.13 7.01 13.02
C ARG A 100 2.12 8.02 12.52
N THR A 101 2.56 8.88 11.61
CA THR A 101 1.71 9.73 10.77
C THR A 101 1.83 9.31 9.32
N TYR A 102 0.89 9.70 8.47
CA TYR A 102 0.93 9.29 7.07
C TYR A 102 0.48 10.36 6.08
N THR A 103 0.90 10.20 4.83
CA THR A 103 0.27 10.85 3.67
C THR A 103 -0.46 9.82 2.83
N LEU A 104 -1.57 10.21 2.20
CA LEU A 104 -2.41 9.33 1.39
C LEU A 104 -2.64 9.95 0.01
N ARG A 105 -2.40 9.18 -1.04
CA ARG A 105 -2.57 9.60 -2.44
C ARG A 105 -3.20 8.50 -3.28
N LYS A 106 -3.87 8.87 -4.37
CA LYS A 106 -4.16 7.92 -5.46
C LYS A 106 -2.88 7.68 -6.26
N TRP A 107 -2.67 6.44 -6.67
CA TRP A 107 -1.63 6.04 -7.60
C TRP A 107 -2.25 5.34 -8.79
N LEU A 108 -1.77 5.67 -9.99
CA LEU A 108 -2.21 5.08 -11.23
C LEU A 108 -1.09 4.21 -11.79
N ILE A 109 -1.24 2.89 -11.66
CA ILE A 109 -0.31 1.93 -12.27
C ILE A 109 -0.66 1.84 -13.74
N ASN A 110 0.25 2.33 -14.59
CA ASN A 110 0.06 2.41 -16.03
C ASN A 110 0.85 1.33 -16.77
N GLU A 111 2.10 1.11 -16.36
CA GLU A 111 3.01 0.12 -16.93
C GLU A 111 3.43 -0.92 -15.89
N GLY A 112 3.68 -2.14 -16.35
CA GLY A 112 4.13 -3.25 -15.53
C GLY A 112 3.81 -4.60 -16.18
N SER A 113 4.36 -5.67 -15.62
CA SER A 113 4.04 -7.03 -15.99
C SER A 113 4.04 -7.90 -14.74
N PHE A 114 3.27 -8.99 -14.76
CA PHE A 114 3.39 -10.06 -13.78
C PHE A 114 3.40 -11.39 -14.52
N SER A 115 4.22 -12.34 -14.06
CA SER A 115 4.24 -13.69 -14.61
C SER A 115 3.75 -14.68 -13.57
N LEU A 116 2.81 -15.53 -13.97
CA LEU A 116 2.22 -16.58 -13.13
C LEU A 116 2.44 -17.93 -13.78
N ASN A 117 3.13 -18.82 -13.07
CA ASN A 117 3.32 -20.21 -13.47
C ASN A 117 2.36 -21.10 -12.70
N VAL A 118 1.44 -21.77 -13.41
CA VAL A 118 0.46 -22.70 -12.83
C VAL A 118 0.72 -24.11 -13.32
N GLY A 119 1.29 -24.94 -12.45
CA GLY A 119 1.51 -26.35 -12.72
C GLY A 119 0.22 -27.15 -12.59
N LEU A 120 -0.30 -27.69 -13.69
CA LEU A 120 -1.60 -28.35 -13.72
C LEU A 120 -1.61 -29.69 -12.95
N SER A 121 -0.61 -30.55 -13.17
CA SER A 121 -0.50 -31.83 -12.46
C SER A 121 0.14 -31.68 -11.08
N THR A 122 1.13 -30.78 -10.95
CA THR A 122 1.84 -30.54 -9.70
C THR A 122 1.01 -29.70 -8.73
N LYS A 123 -0.03 -29.02 -9.21
CA LYS A 123 -0.86 -28.06 -8.45
C LYS A 123 -0.02 -26.99 -7.75
N ARG A 124 1.11 -26.62 -8.36
CA ARG A 124 2.02 -25.61 -7.83
C ARG A 124 1.75 -24.27 -8.50
N VAL A 125 1.72 -23.22 -7.71
CA VAL A 125 1.65 -21.83 -8.16
C VAL A 125 2.98 -21.16 -7.85
N GLY A 126 3.60 -20.55 -8.85
CA GLY A 126 4.84 -19.81 -8.72
C GLY A 126 4.75 -18.43 -9.35
N PHE A 127 5.40 -17.45 -8.74
CA PHE A 127 5.49 -16.07 -9.21
C PHE A 127 6.93 -15.79 -9.63
N SER A 128 7.14 -15.01 -10.69
CA SER A 128 8.47 -14.57 -11.16
C SER A 128 8.43 -13.15 -11.69
#